data_AF-A0A8I1YNE6-F1
#
_entry.id   AF-A0A8I1YNE6-F1
#
_cell.length_a   1.000
_cell.length_b   1.000
_cell.length_c   1.000
_cell.angle_alpha   90.00
_cell.angle_beta   90.00
_cell.angle_gamma   90.00
#
_symmetry.space_group_name_H-M   'P 1'
#
loop_
_entity.id
_entity.type
_entity.pdbx_description
1 polymer ?
#
loop_
_entity_poly.entity_id
_entity_poly.type
_entity_poly.pdbx_seq_one_letter_code
_entity_poly.pdbx_strand_id
1 'polypeptide(L)'
;MSDDPLLARIIPVLAAVPGVAAIVLGGSRARGTAHDASDTDIGLYYRDGAAPDIERLREAVTGLVDDPAAVHVTPVGEWGPWIVGGA
;
A
#
# COMPACT_ATOMS: atom_id res chain seq x y z
N MET A 1 -7.29 -7.76 16.67
CA MET A 1 -6.78 -6.92 15.56
C MET A 1 -6.79 -5.51 16.07
N SER A 2 -5.68 -4.78 15.99
CA SER A 2 -5.62 -3.41 16.50
C SER A 2 -6.64 -2.55 15.75
N ASP A 3 -7.47 -1.77 16.47
CA ASP A 3 -8.41 -0.79 15.93
C ASP A 3 -7.63 0.44 15.41
N ASP A 4 -6.64 0.24 14.54
CA ASP A 4 -5.88 1.35 13.96
C ASP A 4 -6.77 2.07 12.94
N PRO A 5 -7.21 3.31 13.21
CA PRO A 5 -8.15 4.02 12.35
C PRO A 5 -7.54 4.33 10.97
N LEU A 6 -6.21 4.46 10.88
CA LEU A 6 -5.53 4.67 9.61
C LEU A 6 -5.62 3.40 8.75
N LEU A 7 -5.35 2.23 9.33
CA LEU A 7 -5.45 0.96 8.61
C LEU A 7 -6.90 0.65 8.22
N ALA A 8 -7.87 0.95 9.09
CA ALA A 8 -9.30 0.82 8.78
C ALA A 8 -9.73 1.67 7.58
N ARG A 9 -9.07 2.82 7.35
CA ARG A 9 -9.29 3.68 6.18
C ARG A 9 -8.58 3.18 4.93
N ILE A 10 -7.33 2.75 5.05
CA ILE A 10 -6.47 2.39 3.90
C ILE A 10 -6.83 1.02 3.32
N ILE A 11 -7.05 0.00 4.17
CA ILE A 11 -7.20 -1.40 3.73
C ILE A 11 -8.35 -1.58 2.72
N PRO A 12 -9.58 -1.07 2.95
CA PRO A 12 -10.69 -1.27 2.01
C PRO A 12 -10.42 -0.64 0.63
N VAL A 13 -9.74 0.50 0.61
CA VAL A 13 -9.40 1.24 -0.61
C VAL A 13 -8.39 0.48 -1.44
N LEU A 14 -7.31 -0.03 -0.82
CA LEU A 14 -6.31 -0.84 -1.51
C LEU A 14 -6.85 -2.21 -1.92
N ALA A 15 -7.72 -2.82 -1.11
CA ALA A 15 -8.33 -4.12 -1.42
C ALA A 15 -9.27 -4.07 -2.64
N ALA A 16 -9.80 -2.88 -2.97
CA ALA A 16 -10.64 -2.67 -4.14
C ALA A 16 -9.83 -2.56 -5.45
N VAL A 17 -8.50 -2.42 -5.38
CA VAL A 17 -7.64 -2.32 -6.57
C VAL A 17 -7.55 -3.70 -7.25
N PRO A 18 -7.95 -3.81 -8.54
CA PRO A 18 -7.83 -5.07 -9.28
C PRO A 18 -6.39 -5.59 -9.28
N GLY A 19 -6.21 -6.90 -9.08
CA GLY A 19 -4.91 -7.57 -9.04
C GLY A 19 -4.27 -7.64 -7.65
N VAL A 20 -4.72 -6.84 -6.67
CA VAL A 20 -4.29 -7.00 -5.26
C VAL A 20 -4.83 -8.31 -4.71
N ALA A 21 -3.94 -9.23 -4.34
CA ALA A 21 -4.26 -10.55 -3.82
C ALA A 21 -4.12 -10.63 -2.29
N ALA A 22 -3.21 -9.84 -1.71
CA ALA A 22 -3.07 -9.72 -0.26
C ALA A 22 -2.49 -8.35 0.13
N ILE A 23 -2.82 -7.93 1.35
CA ILE A 23 -2.32 -6.72 2.00
C ILE A 23 -1.67 -7.17 3.30
N VAL A 24 -0.42 -6.75 3.52
CA VAL A 24 0.32 -7.06 4.75
C VAL A 24 0.75 -5.78 5.45
N LEU A 25 0.77 -5.81 6.78
CA LEU A 25 1.38 -4.76 7.59
C LEU A 25 2.85 -5.13 7.83
N GLY A 26 3.75 -4.19 7.54
CA GLY A 26 5.18 -4.31 7.80
C GLY A 26 5.65 -3.43 8.96
N GLY A 27 6.96 -3.32 9.08
CA GLY A 27 7.56 -2.28 9.90
C GLY A 27 7.43 -2.45 11.41
N SER A 28 7.65 -1.34 12.11
CA SER A 28 7.57 -1.24 13.57
C SER A 28 6.16 -1.55 14.10
N ARG A 29 5.12 -1.15 13.35
CA ARG A 29 3.71 -1.41 13.69
C ARG A 29 3.38 -2.90 13.66
N ALA A 30 3.82 -3.63 12.63
CA ALA A 30 3.66 -5.09 12.59
C ALA A 30 4.40 -5.81 13.72
N ARG A 31 5.55 -5.29 14.15
CA ARG A 31 6.37 -5.86 15.23
C ARG A 31 5.90 -5.45 16.64
N GLY A 32 4.93 -4.54 16.77
CA GLY A 32 4.51 -3.99 18.06
C GLY A 32 5.55 -3.09 18.73
N THR A 33 6.50 -2.55 17.97
CA THR A 33 7.57 -1.65 18.44
C THR A 33 7.43 -0.23 17.91
N ALA A 34 6.24 0.14 17.42
CA ALA A 34 5.95 1.46 16.91
C ALA A 34 5.78 2.49 18.04
N HIS A 35 6.08 3.75 17.72
CA HIS A 35 5.80 4.93 18.53
C HIS A 35 5.05 5.97 17.69
N ASP A 36 4.65 7.09 18.29
CA ASP A 36 3.79 8.08 17.63
C ASP A 36 4.35 8.64 16.32
N ALA A 37 5.67 8.83 16.24
CA ALA A 37 6.36 9.28 15.03
C ALA A 37 6.71 8.16 14.03
N SER A 38 6.35 6.90 14.28
CA SER A 38 6.64 5.81 13.35
C SER A 38 5.80 5.96 12.08
N ASP A 39 6.34 5.50 10.96
CA ASP A 39 5.68 5.35 9.66
C ASP A 39 4.94 4.01 9.53
N THR A 40 4.01 3.96 8.56
CA THR A 40 3.18 2.78 8.31
C THR A 40 3.62 2.10 7.02
N ASP A 41 4.27 0.94 7.15
CA ASP A 41 4.67 0.12 6.01
C ASP A 41 3.54 -0.84 5.62
N ILE A 42 3.07 -0.76 4.36
CA ILE A 42 2.06 -1.69 3.81
C ILE A 42 2.64 -2.37 2.57
N GLY A 43 2.61 -3.71 2.56
CA GLY A 43 2.98 -4.51 1.40
C GLY A 43 1.74 -4.95 0.62
N LEU A 44 1.81 -4.84 -0.72
CA LEU A 44 0.81 -5.36 -1.63
C LEU A 44 1.38 -6.57 -2.37
N TYR A 45 0.66 -7.69 -2.32
CA TYR A 45 0.98 -8.88 -3.10
C TYR A 45 -0.04 -9.08 -4.19
N TYR A 46 0.41 -9.56 -5.34
CA TYR A 46 -0.40 -9.98 -6.46
C TYR A 46 0.07 -11.36 -6.94
N ARG A 47 -0.72 -12.03 -7.79
CA ARG A 47 -0.36 -13.35 -8.34
C ARG A 47 0.30 -13.18 -9.72
N ASP A 48 1.14 -14.14 -10.09
CA ASP A 48 1.72 -14.19 -11.44
C ASP A 48 0.63 -14.10 -12.51
N GLY A 49 0.85 -13.22 -13.49
CA GLY A 49 -0.12 -12.94 -14.57
C GLY A 49 -1.32 -12.07 -14.18
N ALA A 50 -1.41 -11.61 -12.93
CA ALA A 50 -2.48 -10.75 -12.43
C ALA A 50 -1.89 -9.52 -11.72
N ALA A 51 -1.04 -8.77 -12.42
CA ALA A 51 -0.46 -7.53 -11.90
C ALA A 51 -1.54 -6.53 -11.46
N PRO A 52 -1.27 -5.72 -10.42
CA PRO A 52 -2.21 -4.71 -9.97
C PRO A 52 -2.44 -3.66 -11.06
N ASP A 53 -3.67 -3.17 -11.15
CA ASP A 53 -4.00 -2.02 -11.99
C ASP A 53 -3.36 -0.77 -11.38
N ILE A 54 -2.24 -0.33 -11.98
CA ILE A 54 -1.41 0.77 -11.45
C ILE A 54 -2.13 2.12 -11.51
N GLU A 55 -2.97 2.35 -12.51
CA GLU A 55 -3.76 3.60 -12.57
C GLU A 55 -4.83 3.61 -11.48
N ARG A 56 -5.51 2.49 -11.26
CA ARG A 56 -6.45 2.36 -10.13
C ARG A 56 -5.76 2.47 -8.78
N LEU A 57 -4.54 1.93 -8.64
CA LEU A 57 -3.74 2.09 -7.44
C LEU A 57 -3.39 3.57 -7.19
N ARG A 58 -2.99 4.30 -8.24
CA ARG A 58 -2.73 5.74 -8.15
C ARG A 58 -3.97 6.51 -7.73
N GLU A 59 -5.13 6.26 -8.35
CA GLU A 59 -6.41 6.87 -7.97
C GLU A 59 -6.73 6.59 -6.49
N ALA A 60 -6.60 5.33 -6.07
CA ALA A 60 -6.87 4.87 -4.72
C ALA A 60 -5.98 5.59 -3.67
N VAL A 61 -4.67 5.65 -3.90
CA VAL A 61 -3.72 6.33 -3.00
C VAL A 61 -3.92 7.84 -3.02
N THR A 62 -4.26 8.42 -4.17
CA THR A 62 -4.58 9.86 -4.28
C THR A 62 -5.78 10.25 -3.43
N GLY A 63 -6.79 9.39 -3.33
CA GLY A 63 -7.94 9.61 -2.43
C GLY A 63 -7.65 9.43 -0.94
N LEU A 64 -6.47 8.92 -0.57
CA LEU A 64 -6.09 8.66 0.83
C LEU A 64 -5.22 9.76 1.45
N VAL A 65 -4.61 10.62 0.63
CA VAL A 65 -3.67 11.66 1.07
C VAL A 65 -4.29 13.04 1.05
N ASP A 66 -3.81 13.94 1.91
CA ASP A 66 -4.29 15.32 1.97
C ASP A 66 -3.70 16.19 0.84
N ASP A 67 -2.48 15.85 0.39
CA ASP A 67 -1.82 16.49 -0.77
C ASP A 67 -1.67 15.49 -1.93
N PRO A 68 -2.59 15.53 -2.91
CA PRO A 68 -2.51 14.73 -4.12
C PRO A 68 -1.21 14.87 -4.91
N ALA A 69 -0.54 16.03 -4.84
CA ALA A 69 0.68 16.28 -5.59
C ALA A 69 1.89 15.51 -5.03
N ALA A 70 1.82 15.06 -3.78
CA ALA A 70 2.86 14.26 -3.14
C ALA A 70 2.79 12.75 -3.50
N VAL A 71 1.72 12.30 -4.19
CA VAL A 71 1.55 10.88 -4.53
C VAL A 71 2.52 10.45 -5.61
N HIS A 72 3.22 9.35 -5.35
CA HIS A 72 4.15 8.76 -6.29
C HIS A 72 3.96 7.25 -6.38
N VAL A 73 3.20 6.81 -7.38
CA VAL A 73 3.08 5.38 -7.74
C VAL A 73 3.99 5.03 -8.89
N THR A 74 4.72 3.93 -8.78
CA THR A 74 5.57 3.41 -9.86
C THR A 74 4.85 2.32 -10.67
N PRO A 75 5.15 2.19 -11.97
CA PRO A 75 4.96 0.94 -12.70
C PRO A 75 5.55 -0.28 -11.98
N VAL A 76 4.99 -1.46 -12.28
CA VAL A 76 5.57 -2.73 -11.84
C VAL A 76 6.91 -2.97 -12.54
N GLY A 77 7.92 -3.31 -11.75
CA GLY A 77 9.30 -3.60 -12.17
C GLY A 77 10.27 -2.44 -12.00
N GLU A 78 9.83 -1.23 -11.66
CA GLU A 78 10.69 -0.04 -11.63
C GLU A 78 11.80 -0.13 -10.56
N TRP A 79 11.48 -0.67 -9.38
CA TRP A 79 12.42 -0.75 -8.25
C TRP A 79 13.29 -2.02 -8.24
N GLY A 80 13.11 -2.93 -9.20
CA GLY A 80 13.87 -4.17 -9.34
C GLY A 80 13.07 -5.44 -9.00
N PRO A 81 13.74 -6.60 -8.83
CA PRO A 81 13.07 -7.90 -8.81
C PRO A 81 12.48 -8.33 -7.46
N TRP A 82 12.81 -7.64 -6.36
CA TRP A 82 12.44 -8.04 -4.99
C TRP A 82 11.27 -7.23 -4.44
N ILE A 83 11.39 -5.91 -4.47
CA ILE A 83 10.27 -4.98 -4.31
C ILE A 83 10.10 -4.36 -5.69
N VAL A 84 9.00 -4.71 -6.34
CA VAL A 84 8.79 -4.40 -7.76
C VAL A 84 8.15 -3.03 -7.99
N GLY A 85 7.79 -2.30 -6.94
CA GLY A 85 7.25 -0.95 -7.05
C GLY A 85 6.77 -0.40 -5.70
N GLY A 86 6.31 0.85 -5.71
CA GLY A 86 5.80 1.57 -4.54
C GLY A 86 4.73 2.60 -4.89
N ALA A 87 4.09 3.16 -3.85
CA ALA A 87 3.00 4.12 -3.95
C ALA A 87 3.05 5.14 -2.80
#